data_AF-A0A842MWQ3-F1
#
_entry.id   AF-A0A842MWQ3-F1
#
_cell.length_a   1.000
_cell.length_b   1.000
_cell.length_c   1.000
_cell.angle_alpha   90.00
_cell.angle_beta   90.00
_cell.angle_gamma   90.00
#
_symmetry.space_group_name_H-M   'P 1'
#
loop_
_entity.id
_entity.type
_entity.pdbx_description
1 polymer ?
#
loop_
_entity_poly.entity_id
_entity_poly.type
_entity_poly.pdbx_seq_one_letter_code
_entity_poly.pdbx_strand_id
1 'polypeptide(L)'
;MTLTPAEIYNRAETGPIMDEGQFDKKILPRKLRELARDYDIRYNPAEPVPTDDGLADAVFEAGKRLLLDLGILCTDTGRLIKFSEEEIKEGLRSAPKKITVGQGERTRILTPRISGDKRVPWLVPGPSGMPIAEELAETVATAIAKETLAEGYWGPTIPKFQGTQVKLHSPLEIFASKYEITSSKEGVRKAGKEGLPVVGGMTGLGLPAFMAAMSSGGLTKGDCILTSCVNELKINYDILSKVLYTSRCTDVNLMYDPTPVLGGIAGGPEGTAIVSAAQEIECLLLGATLSGGNAIDIWTGTSSSREAIWASDLFLIGMNRNVEALEYCYHFAAAGPCTEMILYEGAAKTIAAVASGYDFHCGPLALKAGKENYISPLEFRLSMEVAHAVAGIKREDANDLIKQLFVKFEDKIKDPPLGKSFTECMDLKSLEPSKEWQDIYEKVKKELMDIGVPFR
;
A
#
# COMPACT_ATOMS: atom_id res chain seq x y z
N MET A 1 -1.69 0.63 28.17
CA MET A 1 -0.23 0.48 28.16
C MET A 1 0.17 -0.19 26.86
N THR A 2 1.01 0.46 26.05
CA THR A 2 1.59 -0.14 24.85
C THR A 2 2.63 -1.18 25.24
N LEU A 3 2.66 -2.33 24.56
CA LEU A 3 3.65 -3.38 24.80
C LEU A 3 5.07 -2.85 24.58
N THR A 4 5.96 -3.19 25.52
CA THR A 4 7.38 -2.84 25.43
C THR A 4 8.11 -3.76 24.44
N PRO A 5 9.23 -3.31 23.85
CA PRO A 5 10.09 -4.17 23.03
C PRO A 5 10.49 -5.48 23.71
N ALA A 6 10.79 -5.43 25.02
CA ALA A 6 11.18 -6.61 25.79
C ALA A 6 10.02 -7.59 25.97
N GLU A 7 8.79 -7.12 26.17
CA GLU A 7 7.61 -8.00 26.26
C GLU A 7 7.34 -8.72 24.94
N ILE A 8 7.45 -8.02 23.81
CA ILE A 8 7.25 -8.63 22.49
C ILE A 8 8.34 -9.66 22.22
N TYR A 9 9.61 -9.32 22.47
CA TYR A 9 10.75 -10.24 22.35
C TYR A 9 10.57 -11.49 23.22
N ASN A 10 10.24 -11.31 24.51
CA ASN A 10 10.05 -12.43 25.43
C ASN A 10 8.92 -13.36 24.96
N ARG A 11 7.83 -12.82 24.39
CA ARG A 11 6.75 -13.63 23.81
C ARG A 11 7.22 -14.40 22.58
N ALA A 12 8.04 -13.80 21.73
CA ALA A 12 8.64 -14.49 20.58
C ALA A 12 9.55 -15.64 21.02
N GLU A 13 10.26 -15.51 22.14
CA GLU A 13 11.16 -16.55 22.68
C GLU A 13 10.47 -17.65 23.48
N THR A 14 9.35 -17.32 24.15
CA THR A 14 8.73 -18.22 25.15
C THR A 14 7.30 -18.64 24.82
N GLY A 15 6.69 -18.04 23.78
CA GLY A 15 5.32 -18.33 23.34
C GLY A 15 5.12 -19.77 22.86
N PRO A 16 3.88 -20.22 22.64
CA PRO A 16 3.59 -21.59 22.21
C PRO A 16 4.33 -21.96 20.92
N ILE A 17 4.92 -23.16 20.87
CA ILE A 17 5.60 -23.67 19.67
C ILE A 17 4.60 -23.88 18.54
N MET A 18 4.97 -23.45 17.34
CA MET A 18 4.19 -23.62 16.12
C MET A 18 5.12 -23.82 14.93
N ASP A 19 4.92 -24.94 14.22
CA ASP A 19 5.60 -25.20 12.95
C ASP A 19 4.99 -24.35 11.84
N GLU A 20 5.82 -23.66 11.06
CA GLU A 20 5.35 -22.78 9.97
C GLU A 20 4.56 -23.55 8.91
N GLY A 21 5.03 -24.74 8.53
CA GLY A 21 4.33 -25.57 7.54
C GLY A 21 2.94 -26.00 8.01
N GLN A 22 2.77 -26.30 9.31
CA GLN A 22 1.48 -26.58 9.92
C GLN A 22 0.60 -25.34 10.02
N PHE A 23 1.19 -24.20 10.40
CA PHE A 23 0.49 -22.94 10.51
C PHE A 23 -0.16 -22.57 9.17
N ASP A 24 0.65 -22.52 8.11
CA ASP A 24 0.24 -22.11 6.77
C ASP A 24 -0.70 -23.12 6.11
N LYS A 25 -0.45 -24.42 6.22
CA LYS A 25 -1.21 -25.43 5.45
C LYS A 25 -2.48 -25.90 6.15
N LYS A 26 -2.58 -25.73 7.47
CA LYS A 26 -3.66 -26.33 8.27
C LYS A 26 -4.32 -25.35 9.23
N ILE A 27 -3.55 -24.71 10.09
CA ILE A 27 -4.12 -23.96 11.23
C ILE A 27 -4.81 -22.69 10.75
N LEU A 28 -4.08 -21.82 10.05
CA LEU A 28 -4.60 -20.54 9.59
C LEU A 28 -5.75 -20.70 8.58
N PRO A 29 -5.63 -21.50 7.50
CA PRO A 29 -6.74 -21.66 6.55
C PRO A 29 -7.99 -22.27 7.18
N ARG A 30 -7.84 -23.20 8.13
CA ARG A 30 -9.00 -23.80 8.82
C ARG A 30 -9.71 -22.77 9.67
N LYS A 31 -8.96 -21.94 10.41
CA LYS A 31 -9.55 -20.92 11.28
C LYS A 31 -10.24 -19.82 10.49
N LEU A 32 -9.66 -19.39 9.37
CA LEU A 32 -10.30 -18.44 8.46
C LEU A 32 -11.65 -18.96 7.93
N ARG A 33 -11.72 -20.22 7.47
CA ARG A 33 -12.98 -20.83 7.02
C ARG A 33 -14.02 -20.96 8.14
N GLU A 34 -13.58 -21.26 9.35
CA GLU A 34 -14.44 -21.30 10.54
C GLU A 34 -15.03 -19.92 10.81
N LEU A 35 -14.19 -18.87 10.88
CA LEU A 35 -14.64 -17.50 11.14
C LEU A 35 -15.53 -16.96 10.02
N ALA A 36 -15.19 -17.19 8.75
CA ALA A 36 -16.03 -16.76 7.63
C ALA A 36 -17.45 -17.36 7.73
N ARG A 37 -17.57 -18.64 8.12
CA ARG A 37 -18.87 -19.28 8.34
C ARG A 37 -19.58 -18.72 9.58
N ASP A 38 -18.87 -18.60 10.69
CA ASP A 38 -19.45 -18.23 11.98
C ASP A 38 -19.94 -16.76 12.00
N TYR A 39 -19.33 -15.90 11.19
CA TYR A 39 -19.71 -14.49 10.99
C TYR A 39 -20.53 -14.25 9.70
N ASP A 40 -20.88 -15.31 8.95
CA ASP A 40 -21.60 -15.27 7.65
C ASP A 40 -20.99 -14.31 6.62
N ILE A 41 -19.65 -14.24 6.57
CA ILE A 41 -18.91 -13.42 5.63
C ILE A 41 -18.92 -14.13 4.27
N ARG A 42 -19.46 -13.48 3.23
CA ARG A 42 -19.57 -14.04 1.87
C ARG A 42 -19.21 -13.01 0.82
N TYR A 43 -18.40 -13.42 -0.15
CA TYR A 43 -18.03 -12.60 -1.29
C TYR A 43 -19.24 -12.24 -2.16
N ASN A 44 -19.40 -10.95 -2.48
CA ASN A 44 -20.39 -10.46 -3.42
C ASN A 44 -19.72 -9.85 -4.67
N PRO A 45 -19.67 -10.57 -5.81
CA PRO A 45 -19.05 -10.04 -7.04
C PRO A 45 -19.85 -8.89 -7.69
N ALA A 46 -21.13 -8.72 -7.30
CA ALA A 46 -21.97 -7.63 -7.80
C ALA A 46 -21.69 -6.30 -7.10
N GLU A 47 -20.96 -6.30 -5.99
CA GLU A 47 -20.58 -5.10 -5.25
C GLU A 47 -19.08 -5.11 -4.94
N PRO A 48 -18.20 -4.92 -5.95
CA PRO A 48 -16.75 -4.84 -5.73
C PRO A 48 -16.36 -3.84 -4.64
N VAL A 49 -17.11 -2.74 -4.48
CA VAL A 49 -17.00 -1.84 -3.32
C VAL A 49 -18.11 -2.20 -2.32
N PRO A 50 -17.81 -2.83 -1.18
CA PRO A 50 -18.84 -3.34 -0.28
C PRO A 50 -19.70 -2.22 0.34
N THR A 51 -21.02 -2.36 0.27
CA THR A 51 -22.00 -1.38 0.80
C THR A 51 -22.61 -1.81 2.14
N ASP A 52 -22.52 -3.10 2.50
CA ASP A 52 -23.03 -3.64 3.76
C ASP A 52 -22.08 -3.33 4.93
N ASP A 53 -22.49 -2.37 5.75
CA ASP A 53 -21.79 -1.98 6.97
C ASP A 53 -21.74 -3.08 8.04
N GLY A 54 -22.78 -3.91 8.13
CA GLY A 54 -22.83 -5.02 9.09
C GLY A 54 -21.82 -6.11 8.72
N LEU A 55 -21.67 -6.38 7.42
CA LEU A 55 -20.64 -7.27 6.91
C LEU A 55 -19.23 -6.73 7.19
N ALA A 56 -19.01 -5.42 7.04
CA ALA A 56 -17.73 -4.79 7.36
C ALA A 56 -17.38 -4.89 8.86
N ASP A 57 -18.35 -4.62 9.75
CA ASP A 57 -18.18 -4.81 11.19
C ASP A 57 -17.92 -6.29 11.56
N ALA A 58 -18.57 -7.22 10.86
CA ALA A 58 -18.34 -8.65 11.05
C ALA A 58 -16.90 -9.07 10.66
N VAL A 59 -16.34 -8.52 9.58
CA VAL A 59 -14.94 -8.75 9.18
C VAL A 59 -13.97 -8.21 10.23
N PHE A 60 -14.20 -7.01 10.76
CA PHE A 60 -13.38 -6.45 11.84
C PHE A 60 -13.39 -7.37 13.07
N GLU A 61 -14.57 -7.80 13.52
CA GLU A 61 -14.70 -8.70 14.67
C GLU A 61 -14.07 -10.07 14.43
N ALA A 62 -14.24 -10.63 13.22
CA ALA A 62 -13.59 -11.88 12.82
C ALA A 62 -12.06 -11.75 12.80
N GLY A 63 -11.51 -10.65 12.28
CA GLY A 63 -10.07 -10.37 12.26
C GLY A 63 -9.49 -10.23 13.67
N LYS A 64 -10.16 -9.48 14.56
CA LYS A 64 -9.81 -9.39 15.98
C LYS A 64 -9.82 -10.77 16.63
N ARG A 65 -10.85 -11.58 16.36
CA ARG A 65 -10.96 -12.94 16.91
C ARG A 65 -9.85 -13.86 16.39
N LEU A 66 -9.49 -13.74 15.12
CA LEU A 66 -8.37 -14.49 14.52
C LEU A 66 -7.07 -14.22 15.27
N LEU A 67 -6.75 -12.94 15.51
CA LEU A 67 -5.54 -12.53 16.21
C LEU A 67 -5.54 -13.01 17.68
N LEU A 68 -6.68 -12.96 18.36
CA LEU A 68 -6.83 -13.52 19.72
C LEU A 68 -6.60 -15.02 19.75
N ASP A 69 -7.16 -15.76 18.81
CA ASP A 69 -7.11 -17.23 18.79
C ASP A 69 -5.73 -17.73 18.35
N LEU A 70 -5.11 -17.13 17.34
CA LEU A 70 -3.84 -17.61 16.77
C LEU A 70 -2.61 -16.83 17.25
N GLY A 71 -2.69 -15.50 17.36
CA GLY A 71 -1.53 -14.65 17.53
C GLY A 71 -0.71 -14.52 16.23
N ILE A 72 0.52 -14.07 16.36
CA ILE A 72 1.47 -13.88 15.24
C ILE A 72 2.58 -14.92 15.36
N LEU A 73 2.89 -15.65 14.29
CA LEU A 73 3.99 -16.61 14.29
C LEU A 73 5.34 -15.90 14.04
N CYS A 74 6.26 -16.00 15.00
CA CYS A 74 7.65 -15.63 14.80
C CYS A 74 8.41 -16.80 14.14
N THR A 75 8.87 -16.60 12.91
CA THR A 75 9.49 -17.68 12.11
C THR A 75 10.90 -18.04 12.58
N ASP A 76 11.65 -17.11 13.18
CA ASP A 76 13.00 -17.39 13.71
C ASP A 76 12.96 -18.34 14.91
N THR A 77 11.94 -18.22 15.76
CA THR A 77 11.82 -19.02 16.99
C THR A 77 10.83 -20.17 16.86
N GLY A 78 9.99 -20.17 15.81
CA GLY A 78 8.91 -21.14 15.65
C GLY A 78 7.87 -21.04 16.77
N ARG A 79 7.52 -19.80 17.20
CA ARG A 79 6.62 -19.56 18.33
C ARG A 79 5.59 -18.47 18.06
N LEU A 80 4.44 -18.60 18.72
CA LEU A 80 3.35 -17.65 18.63
C LEU A 80 3.48 -16.52 19.66
N ILE A 81 3.48 -15.29 19.16
CA ILE A 81 3.30 -14.07 19.96
C ILE A 81 1.79 -13.92 20.20
N LYS A 82 1.37 -14.11 21.45
CA LYS A 82 -0.03 -14.05 21.87
C LYS A 82 -0.38 -12.68 22.46
N PHE A 83 -1.62 -12.27 22.26
CA PHE A 83 -2.19 -11.04 22.82
C PHE A 83 -3.46 -11.36 23.60
N SER A 84 -3.71 -10.60 24.66
CA SER A 84 -4.99 -10.59 25.35
C SER A 84 -5.96 -9.61 24.70
N GLU A 85 -7.26 -9.77 24.97
CA GLU A 85 -8.29 -8.86 24.47
C GLU A 85 -8.06 -7.41 24.92
N GLU A 86 -7.63 -7.21 26.16
CA GLU A 86 -7.36 -5.88 26.70
C GLU A 86 -6.13 -5.24 26.05
N GLU A 87 -5.10 -6.03 25.71
CA GLU A 87 -3.95 -5.52 24.95
C GLU A 87 -4.34 -5.08 23.54
N ILE A 88 -5.23 -5.83 22.89
CA ILE A 88 -5.73 -5.44 21.56
C ILE A 88 -6.53 -4.14 21.65
N LYS A 89 -7.53 -4.08 22.55
CA LYS A 89 -8.36 -2.88 22.76
C LYS A 89 -7.51 -1.65 23.05
N GLU A 90 -6.52 -1.81 23.93
CA GLU A 90 -5.64 -0.74 24.32
C GLU A 90 -4.72 -0.29 23.18
N GLY A 91 -4.16 -1.24 22.44
CA GLY A 91 -3.34 -0.96 21.27
C GLY A 91 -4.11 -0.14 20.24
N LEU A 92 -5.32 -0.58 19.88
CA LEU A 92 -6.21 0.14 18.96
C LEU A 92 -6.59 1.53 19.47
N ARG A 93 -6.87 1.67 20.78
CA ARG A 93 -7.15 2.98 21.39
C ARG A 93 -5.94 3.93 21.35
N SER A 94 -4.74 3.37 21.43
CA SER A 94 -3.48 4.11 21.41
C SER A 94 -2.92 4.38 20.01
N ALA A 95 -3.57 3.85 18.96
CA ALA A 95 -3.16 4.04 17.58
C ALA A 95 -3.05 5.53 17.23
N PRO A 96 -2.06 5.94 16.41
CA PRO A 96 -1.94 7.33 15.99
C PRO A 96 -3.16 7.81 15.20
N LYS A 97 -3.90 8.75 15.79
CA LYS A 97 -5.09 9.38 15.17
C LYS A 97 -4.76 10.55 14.25
N LYS A 98 -3.49 10.94 14.22
CA LYS A 98 -2.98 12.00 13.36
C LYS A 98 -1.47 11.84 13.19
N ILE A 99 -0.98 12.16 12.00
CA ILE A 99 0.45 12.12 11.69
C ILE A 99 0.86 13.41 11.00
N THR A 100 2.11 13.82 11.20
CA THR A 100 2.67 14.99 10.52
C THR A 100 3.55 14.50 9.38
N VAL A 101 3.29 14.99 8.17
CA VAL A 101 4.09 14.72 6.98
C VAL A 101 4.63 16.01 6.38
N GLY A 102 5.74 15.92 5.66
CA GLY A 102 6.40 17.05 5.01
C GLY A 102 7.11 17.99 5.98
N GLN A 103 7.70 19.04 5.42
CA GLN A 103 8.52 20.01 6.14
C GLN A 103 8.25 21.45 5.67
N GLY A 104 8.52 22.42 6.55
CA GLY A 104 8.33 23.84 6.24
C GLY A 104 6.90 24.13 5.79
N GLU A 105 6.76 24.86 4.68
CA GLU A 105 5.46 25.23 4.09
C GLU A 105 4.65 24.04 3.54
N ARG A 106 5.32 22.90 3.32
CA ARG A 106 4.71 21.65 2.86
C ARG A 106 4.27 20.74 4.01
N THR A 107 4.43 21.16 5.26
CA THR A 107 3.96 20.41 6.42
C THR A 107 2.43 20.22 6.36
N ARG A 108 1.95 18.99 6.54
CA ARG A 108 0.54 18.64 6.62
C ARG A 108 0.28 17.75 7.83
N ILE A 109 -0.92 17.85 8.37
CA ILE A 109 -1.43 16.93 9.39
C ILE A 109 -2.46 16.06 8.70
N LEU A 110 -2.20 14.76 8.67
CA LEU A 110 -3.13 13.77 8.15
C LEU A 110 -3.94 13.20 9.30
N THR A 111 -5.18 12.84 9.02
CA THR A 111 -6.14 12.29 9.99
C THR A 111 -7.03 11.28 9.28
N PRO A 112 -7.49 10.23 9.97
CA PRO A 112 -8.35 9.19 9.41
C PRO A 112 -9.55 9.74 8.65
N ARG A 113 -9.83 9.14 7.49
CA ARG A 113 -11.02 9.29 6.63
C ARG A 113 -11.99 8.16 6.95
N ILE A 114 -13.20 8.32 6.44
CA ILE A 114 -14.25 7.30 6.51
C ILE A 114 -14.85 7.10 5.11
N SER A 115 -15.66 6.07 4.94
CA SER A 115 -16.36 5.86 3.67
C SER A 115 -17.24 7.07 3.31
N GLY A 116 -17.17 7.51 2.06
CA GLY A 116 -17.88 8.70 1.58
C GLY A 116 -17.35 10.03 2.13
N ASP A 117 -16.14 10.07 2.71
CA ASP A 117 -15.53 11.32 3.16
C ASP A 117 -15.25 12.27 1.99
N LYS A 118 -15.60 13.55 2.18
CA LYS A 118 -15.44 14.62 1.18
C LYS A 118 -14.01 15.11 1.04
N ARG A 119 -13.14 14.81 2.00
CA ARG A 119 -11.71 15.08 1.90
C ARG A 119 -11.10 14.12 0.88
N VAL A 120 -10.14 14.60 0.11
CA VAL A 120 -9.33 13.77 -0.78
C VAL A 120 -8.32 13.00 0.07
N PRO A 121 -8.01 11.71 -0.22
CA PRO A 121 -6.87 11.04 0.41
C PRO A 121 -5.58 11.79 0.12
N TRP A 122 -4.57 11.61 0.95
CA TRP A 122 -3.22 12.10 0.70
C TRP A 122 -2.63 11.42 -0.54
N LEU A 123 -2.31 12.23 -1.56
CA LEU A 123 -1.91 11.73 -2.89
C LEU A 123 -0.39 11.63 -3.02
N VAL A 124 0.13 10.40 -3.02
CA VAL A 124 1.58 10.13 -2.98
C VAL A 124 1.99 9.29 -4.19
N PRO A 125 2.10 9.91 -5.38
CA PRO A 125 2.51 9.19 -6.57
C PRO A 125 3.98 8.79 -6.50
N GLY A 126 4.36 7.78 -7.26
CA GLY A 126 5.75 7.35 -7.33
C GLY A 126 5.90 5.87 -7.69
N PRO A 127 7.15 5.45 -7.96
CA PRO A 127 7.51 4.06 -8.17
C PRO A 127 6.99 3.06 -7.13
N SER A 128 6.86 3.45 -5.85
CA SER A 128 6.40 2.53 -4.78
C SER A 128 7.11 1.16 -4.82
N GLY A 129 8.44 1.19 -4.92
CA GLY A 129 9.26 -0.02 -5.02
C GLY A 129 9.46 -0.59 -6.43
N MET A 130 8.87 0.00 -7.46
CA MET A 130 9.21 -0.33 -8.85
C MET A 130 10.71 -0.12 -9.12
N PRO A 131 11.36 -1.04 -9.87
CA PRO A 131 12.76 -0.90 -10.22
C PRO A 131 12.95 0.26 -11.19
N ILE A 132 13.84 1.18 -10.83
CA ILE A 132 14.24 2.30 -11.68
C ILE A 132 15.76 2.26 -11.85
N ALA A 133 16.20 2.44 -13.10
CA ALA A 133 17.62 2.53 -13.40
C ALA A 133 18.25 3.71 -12.64
N GLU A 134 19.47 3.52 -12.13
CA GLU A 134 20.19 4.48 -11.29
C GLU A 134 20.21 5.89 -11.93
N GLU A 135 20.53 5.96 -13.22
CA GLU A 135 20.62 7.20 -14.00
C GLU A 135 19.27 7.91 -14.22
N LEU A 136 18.15 7.21 -14.02
CA LEU A 136 16.81 7.77 -14.17
C LEU A 136 16.15 8.13 -12.84
N ALA A 137 16.70 7.69 -11.69
CA ALA A 137 16.07 7.84 -10.38
C ALA A 137 15.66 9.30 -10.08
N GLU A 138 16.59 10.25 -10.21
CA GLU A 138 16.32 11.68 -10.00
C GLU A 138 15.37 12.26 -11.06
N THR A 139 15.47 11.81 -12.31
CA THR A 139 14.67 12.32 -13.43
C THR A 139 13.21 11.90 -13.30
N VAL A 140 12.96 10.63 -12.97
CA VAL A 140 11.63 10.09 -12.68
C VAL A 140 11.03 10.77 -11.45
N ALA A 141 11.81 10.93 -10.37
CA ALA A 141 11.37 11.65 -9.19
C ALA A 141 10.98 13.10 -9.50
N THR A 142 11.78 13.79 -10.31
CA THR A 142 11.47 15.17 -10.76
C THR A 142 10.18 15.22 -11.57
N ALA A 143 10.01 14.31 -12.54
CA ALA A 143 8.83 14.28 -13.41
C ALA A 143 7.53 14.04 -12.61
N ILE A 144 7.55 13.09 -11.68
CA ILE A 144 6.38 12.76 -10.84
C ILE A 144 6.11 13.87 -9.83
N ALA A 145 7.14 14.38 -9.14
CA ALA A 145 6.96 15.42 -8.13
C ALA A 145 6.44 16.73 -8.74
N LYS A 146 6.70 17.02 -10.03
CA LYS A 146 6.16 18.20 -10.74
C LYS A 146 4.64 18.20 -10.86
N GLU A 147 3.98 17.04 -10.82
CA GLU A 147 2.52 16.94 -10.94
C GLU A 147 1.81 17.81 -9.92
N THR A 148 0.86 18.63 -10.34
CA THR A 148 0.26 19.67 -9.48
C THR A 148 -0.40 19.10 -8.23
N LEU A 149 -1.06 17.95 -8.37
CA LEU A 149 -1.79 17.28 -7.30
C LEU A 149 -0.91 16.36 -6.44
N ALA A 150 0.38 16.20 -6.75
CA ALA A 150 1.28 15.37 -5.94
C ALA A 150 1.58 16.04 -4.60
N GLU A 151 1.21 15.36 -3.52
CA GLU A 151 1.38 15.77 -2.12
C GLU A 151 2.50 15.00 -1.39
N GLY A 152 3.12 14.05 -2.07
CA GLY A 152 4.26 13.25 -1.61
C GLY A 152 4.99 12.62 -2.79
N TYR A 153 6.05 11.87 -2.50
CA TYR A 153 6.73 11.03 -3.48
C TYR A 153 7.10 9.67 -2.87
N TRP A 154 6.68 8.57 -3.50
CA TRP A 154 7.04 7.22 -3.06
C TRP A 154 8.19 6.66 -3.88
N GLY A 155 9.34 6.44 -3.23
CA GLY A 155 10.61 6.07 -3.85
C GLY A 155 10.63 4.75 -4.63
N PRO A 156 11.66 4.57 -5.49
CA PRO A 156 11.89 3.36 -6.27
C PRO A 156 12.72 2.31 -5.53
N THR A 157 12.85 1.12 -6.12
CA THR A 157 14.01 0.27 -5.87
C THR A 157 15.15 0.61 -6.82
N ILE A 158 16.39 0.59 -6.31
CA ILE A 158 17.62 0.79 -7.08
C ILE A 158 18.33 -0.57 -7.25
N PRO A 159 18.04 -1.34 -8.32
CA PRO A 159 18.57 -2.70 -8.49
C PRO A 159 20.07 -2.72 -8.79
N LYS A 160 20.61 -1.65 -9.37
CA LYS A 160 22.03 -1.47 -9.64
C LYS A 160 22.50 -0.14 -9.08
N PHE A 161 23.64 -0.15 -8.41
CA PHE A 161 24.28 1.04 -7.90
C PHE A 161 25.73 1.06 -8.35
N GLN A 162 26.18 2.17 -8.94
CA GLN A 162 27.46 2.30 -9.62
C GLN A 162 27.70 1.17 -10.62
N GLY A 163 26.66 0.84 -11.40
CA GLY A 163 26.70 -0.24 -12.39
C GLY A 163 26.77 -1.67 -11.83
N THR A 164 26.73 -1.85 -10.51
CA THR A 164 26.83 -3.17 -9.86
C THR A 164 25.48 -3.60 -9.29
N GLN A 165 25.10 -4.87 -9.53
CA GLN A 165 23.88 -5.45 -8.97
C GLN A 165 23.88 -5.39 -7.44
N VAL A 166 22.85 -4.76 -6.88
CA VAL A 166 22.62 -4.73 -5.43
C VAL A 166 22.10 -6.09 -5.01
N LYS A 167 22.73 -6.67 -3.99
CA LYS A 167 22.33 -7.93 -3.37
C LYS A 167 21.89 -7.67 -1.93
N LEU A 168 20.84 -8.38 -1.51
CA LEU A 168 20.40 -8.41 -0.13
C LEU A 168 21.55 -8.77 0.83
N HIS A 169 21.66 -8.05 1.95
CA HIS A 169 22.70 -8.17 2.97
C HIS A 169 24.13 -7.87 2.50
N SER A 170 24.29 -7.26 1.32
CA SER A 170 25.61 -6.81 0.85
C SER A 170 25.94 -5.41 1.35
N PRO A 171 27.23 -5.03 1.48
CA PRO A 171 27.61 -3.65 1.77
C PRO A 171 27.07 -2.64 0.76
N LEU A 172 26.90 -3.05 -0.50
CA LEU A 172 26.38 -2.19 -1.57
C LEU A 172 24.91 -1.80 -1.33
N GLU A 173 24.14 -2.67 -0.68
CA GLU A 173 22.73 -2.43 -0.32
C GLU A 173 22.57 -1.19 0.55
N ILE A 174 23.50 -0.96 1.49
CA ILE A 174 23.50 0.20 2.39
C ILE A 174 23.60 1.50 1.57
N PHE A 175 24.51 1.54 0.59
CA PHE A 175 24.71 2.72 -0.25
C PHE A 175 23.58 2.91 -1.25
N ALA A 176 23.06 1.82 -1.84
CA ALA A 176 21.92 1.89 -2.74
C ALA A 176 20.65 2.37 -2.02
N SER A 177 20.40 1.87 -0.81
CA SER A 177 19.32 2.34 0.06
C SER A 177 19.46 3.82 0.40
N LYS A 178 20.68 4.28 0.69
CA LYS A 178 20.91 5.72 0.90
C LYS A 178 20.64 6.53 -0.37
N TYR A 179 21.10 6.03 -1.52
CA TYR A 179 20.94 6.68 -2.80
C TYR A 179 19.48 6.80 -3.23
N GLU A 180 18.65 5.78 -2.99
CA GLU A 180 17.19 5.85 -3.17
C GLU A 180 16.62 7.11 -2.53
N ILE A 181 16.95 7.35 -1.25
CA ILE A 181 16.39 8.47 -0.51
C ILE A 181 16.95 9.81 -1.03
N THR A 182 18.26 9.90 -1.23
CA THR A 182 18.88 11.16 -1.65
C THR A 182 18.48 11.55 -3.07
N SER A 183 18.38 10.59 -3.99
CA SER A 183 17.92 10.84 -5.36
C SER A 183 16.45 11.25 -5.41
N SER A 184 15.61 10.63 -4.57
CA SER A 184 14.20 11.01 -4.40
C SER A 184 14.06 12.46 -3.92
N LYS A 185 14.78 12.83 -2.85
CA LYS A 185 14.78 14.20 -2.32
C LYS A 185 15.33 15.22 -3.31
N GLU A 186 16.38 14.87 -4.04
CA GLU A 186 16.94 15.72 -5.08
C GLU A 186 15.95 15.94 -6.24
N GLY A 187 15.22 14.90 -6.66
CA GLY A 187 14.15 15.03 -7.65
C GLY A 187 13.02 15.95 -7.19
N VAL A 188 12.57 15.80 -5.94
CA VAL A 188 11.58 16.69 -5.31
C VAL A 188 12.08 18.15 -5.28
N ARG A 189 13.35 18.38 -4.94
CA ARG A 189 13.98 19.71 -4.94
C ARG A 189 14.03 20.30 -6.36
N LYS A 190 14.45 19.52 -7.36
CA LYS A 190 14.47 19.91 -8.79
C LYS A 190 13.08 20.23 -9.33
N ALA A 191 12.04 19.61 -8.79
CA ALA A 191 10.63 19.93 -9.09
C ALA A 191 10.14 21.23 -8.42
N GLY A 192 10.97 21.91 -7.62
CA GLY A 192 10.58 23.12 -6.89
C GLY A 192 9.63 22.86 -5.72
N LYS A 193 9.60 21.62 -5.21
CA LYS A 193 8.73 21.19 -4.11
C LYS A 193 9.52 20.74 -2.88
N GLU A 194 10.60 21.44 -2.56
CA GLU A 194 11.36 21.17 -1.34
C GLU A 194 10.45 21.12 -0.09
N GLY A 195 10.71 20.16 0.79
CA GLY A 195 9.86 19.86 1.95
C GLY A 195 8.67 18.94 1.67
N LEU A 196 8.42 18.53 0.42
CA LEU A 196 7.44 17.48 0.13
C LEU A 196 7.88 16.16 0.79
N PRO A 197 6.99 15.45 1.51
CA PRO A 197 7.31 14.18 2.14
C PRO A 197 7.73 13.10 1.14
N VAL A 198 8.75 12.32 1.51
CA VAL A 198 9.18 11.13 0.78
C VAL A 198 8.80 9.87 1.55
N VAL A 199 8.30 8.86 0.85
CA VAL A 199 8.19 7.48 1.34
C VAL A 199 9.35 6.67 0.77
N GLY A 200 10.13 6.02 1.63
CA GLY A 200 11.27 5.21 1.20
C GLY A 200 11.38 3.87 1.92
N GLY A 201 12.55 3.25 1.82
CA GLY A 201 12.83 1.93 2.40
C GLY A 201 12.60 0.79 1.41
N MET A 202 12.60 1.08 0.11
CA MET A 202 12.26 0.11 -0.93
C MET A 202 13.47 -0.75 -1.31
N THR A 203 14.65 -0.12 -1.43
CA THR A 203 15.90 -0.75 -1.86
C THR A 203 16.58 -1.50 -0.72
N GLY A 204 16.57 -0.92 0.49
CA GLY A 204 17.24 -1.47 1.66
C GLY A 204 16.38 -2.46 2.41
N LEU A 205 16.38 -3.72 1.97
CA LEU A 205 15.59 -4.78 2.58
C LEU A 205 16.26 -5.37 3.82
N GLY A 206 17.59 -5.47 3.89
CA GLY A 206 18.29 -5.91 5.10
C GLY A 206 18.31 -4.83 6.18
N LEU A 207 18.23 -5.21 7.46
CA LEU A 207 18.20 -4.27 8.59
C LEU A 207 19.27 -3.14 8.52
N PRO A 208 20.56 -3.38 8.23
CA PRO A 208 21.54 -2.29 8.14
C PRO A 208 21.24 -1.27 7.03
N ALA A 209 20.77 -1.75 5.86
CA ALA A 209 20.42 -0.88 4.74
C ALA A 209 19.12 -0.11 5.00
N PHE A 210 18.14 -0.75 5.65
CA PHE A 210 16.92 -0.12 6.11
C PHE A 210 17.21 1.03 7.08
N MET A 211 18.05 0.79 8.10
CA MET A 211 18.47 1.84 9.04
C MET A 211 19.26 2.96 8.35
N ALA A 212 20.08 2.62 7.34
CA ALA A 212 20.82 3.61 6.57
C ALA A 212 19.91 4.59 5.81
N ALA A 213 18.71 4.15 5.39
CA ALA A 213 17.72 5.01 4.76
C ALA A 213 17.29 6.18 5.67
N MET A 214 17.29 5.99 6.99
CA MET A 214 16.94 7.01 8.01
C MET A 214 18.16 7.69 8.65
N SER A 215 19.37 7.29 8.28
CA SER A 215 20.59 7.93 8.77
C SER A 215 20.74 9.37 8.27
N SER A 216 21.71 10.13 8.79
CA SER A 216 21.96 11.54 8.41
C SER A 216 21.91 11.82 6.90
N GLY A 217 21.08 12.76 6.46
CA GLY A 217 20.83 13.07 5.04
C GLY A 217 19.84 12.11 4.35
N GLY A 218 19.23 11.18 5.08
CA GLY A 218 18.20 10.26 4.61
C GLY A 218 16.80 10.77 4.96
N LEU A 219 15.89 9.85 5.24
CA LEU A 219 14.53 10.13 5.70
C LEU A 219 14.59 10.81 7.06
N THR A 220 13.76 11.84 7.25
CA THR A 220 13.71 12.63 8.48
C THR A 220 12.28 12.80 8.95
N LYS A 221 12.08 13.52 10.05
CA LYS A 221 10.73 13.80 10.56
C LYS A 221 9.84 14.40 9.46
N GLY A 222 8.65 13.83 9.30
CA GLY A 222 7.71 14.18 8.24
C GLY A 222 7.81 13.31 6.98
N ASP A 223 8.89 12.54 6.83
CA ASP A 223 8.98 11.47 5.84
C ASP A 223 8.38 10.16 6.39
N CYS A 224 8.20 9.19 5.51
CA CYS A 224 7.78 7.84 5.88
C CYS A 224 8.80 6.79 5.42
N ILE A 225 8.91 5.71 6.18
CA ILE A 225 9.60 4.50 5.74
C ILE A 225 8.63 3.33 5.77
N LEU A 226 8.68 2.48 4.76
CA LEU A 226 7.83 1.30 4.69
C LEU A 226 8.61 0.01 4.93
N THR A 227 8.01 -0.88 5.72
CA THR A 227 8.39 -2.29 5.82
C THR A 227 7.14 -3.15 5.75
N SER A 228 7.27 -4.45 5.50
CA SER A 228 6.13 -5.34 5.28
C SER A 228 6.14 -6.54 6.24
N CYS A 229 4.96 -7.07 6.55
CA CYS A 229 4.78 -8.32 7.27
C CYS A 229 5.24 -9.53 6.44
N VAL A 230 5.32 -10.71 7.07
CA VAL A 230 5.41 -11.97 6.35
C VAL A 230 4.00 -12.53 6.17
N ASN A 231 3.64 -12.90 4.94
CA ASN A 231 2.31 -13.42 4.63
C ASN A 231 2.11 -14.84 5.20
N GLU A 232 1.09 -15.14 6.00
CA GLU A 232 0.18 -14.22 6.71
C GLU A 232 0.28 -14.42 8.21
N LEU A 233 0.01 -13.36 9.00
CA LEU A 233 0.16 -13.36 10.48
C LEU A 233 1.50 -13.93 10.94
N LYS A 234 2.56 -13.58 10.22
CA LYS A 234 3.93 -13.99 10.49
C LYS A 234 4.85 -12.78 10.59
N ILE A 235 5.85 -12.91 11.44
CA ILE A 235 6.93 -11.95 11.62
C ILE A 235 8.26 -12.70 11.79
N ASN A 236 9.37 -12.00 11.59
CA ASN A 236 10.71 -12.48 11.87
C ASN A 236 11.50 -11.39 12.61
N TYR A 237 12.68 -11.72 13.13
CA TYR A 237 13.49 -10.77 13.89
C TYR A 237 14.01 -9.60 13.07
N ASP A 238 14.20 -9.78 11.77
CA ASP A 238 14.59 -8.69 10.88
C ASP A 238 13.47 -7.63 10.77
N ILE A 239 12.23 -8.05 10.48
CA ILE A 239 11.05 -7.18 10.41
C ILE A 239 10.70 -6.59 11.79
N LEU A 240 10.69 -7.41 12.84
CA LEU A 240 10.41 -6.94 14.19
C LEU A 240 11.43 -5.88 14.63
N SER A 241 12.71 -6.07 14.29
CA SER A 241 13.75 -5.07 14.57
C SER A 241 13.52 -3.78 13.80
N LYS A 242 13.12 -3.83 12.52
CA LYS A 242 12.78 -2.63 11.73
C LYS A 242 11.60 -1.87 12.33
N VAL A 243 10.51 -2.57 12.65
CA VAL A 243 9.30 -1.99 13.24
C VAL A 243 9.61 -1.32 14.57
N LEU A 244 10.30 -2.01 15.47
CA LEU A 244 10.65 -1.47 16.79
C LEU A 244 11.68 -0.34 16.69
N TYR A 245 12.66 -0.44 15.79
CA TYR A 245 13.63 0.62 15.57
C TYR A 245 12.95 1.91 15.06
N THR A 246 12.15 1.83 14.00
CA THR A 246 11.47 3.02 13.47
C THR A 246 10.53 3.61 14.50
N SER A 247 9.64 2.80 15.10
CA SER A 247 8.59 3.28 16.00
C SER A 247 9.10 3.78 17.36
N ARG A 248 10.28 3.32 17.83
CA ARG A 248 10.79 3.62 19.18
C ARG A 248 12.09 4.40 19.22
N CYS A 249 12.84 4.45 18.12
CA CYS A 249 14.17 5.05 18.09
C CYS A 249 14.31 6.17 17.05
N THR A 250 13.26 6.50 16.30
CA THR A 250 13.29 7.54 15.27
C THR A 250 12.05 8.43 15.31
N ASP A 251 12.11 9.56 14.61
CA ASP A 251 10.97 10.46 14.37
C ASP A 251 10.37 10.29 12.95
N VAL A 252 10.75 9.23 12.22
CA VAL A 252 10.24 8.91 10.89
C VAL A 252 8.91 8.16 11.04
N ASN A 253 7.92 8.49 10.21
CA ASN A 253 6.64 7.79 10.25
C ASN A 253 6.83 6.34 9.75
N LEU A 254 6.42 5.36 10.54
CA LEU A 254 6.44 3.95 10.15
C LEU A 254 5.18 3.62 9.34
N MET A 255 5.35 3.35 8.05
CA MET A 255 4.36 2.65 7.23
C MET A 255 4.60 1.14 7.38
N TYR A 256 3.60 0.40 7.83
CA TYR A 256 3.71 -1.05 7.98
C TYR A 256 2.69 -1.76 7.09
N ASP A 257 3.16 -2.66 6.23
CA ASP A 257 2.38 -3.24 5.14
C ASP A 257 2.06 -4.72 5.35
N PRO A 258 0.79 -5.11 5.56
CA PRO A 258 0.41 -6.51 5.69
C PRO A 258 0.27 -7.25 4.34
N THR A 259 0.05 -6.56 3.22
CA THR A 259 -0.13 -7.08 1.84
C THR A 259 -0.71 -8.51 1.72
N PRO A 260 -1.96 -8.76 2.11
CA PRO A 260 -2.49 -10.13 2.12
C PRO A 260 -2.66 -10.71 0.70
N VAL A 261 -2.43 -12.01 0.55
CA VAL A 261 -2.40 -12.70 -0.74
C VAL A 261 -3.71 -13.43 -0.99
N LEU A 262 -4.51 -12.88 -1.90
CA LEU A 262 -5.73 -13.52 -2.40
C LEU A 262 -5.39 -14.78 -3.21
N GLY A 263 -6.07 -15.88 -2.90
CA GLY A 263 -5.80 -17.20 -3.46
C GLY A 263 -4.59 -17.91 -2.82
N GLY A 264 -3.91 -17.27 -1.87
CA GLY A 264 -2.79 -17.82 -1.12
C GLY A 264 -3.22 -18.61 0.12
N ILE A 265 -2.49 -18.44 1.23
CA ILE A 265 -2.78 -19.11 2.51
C ILE A 265 -4.19 -18.77 3.01
N ALA A 266 -4.61 -17.51 2.81
CA ALA A 266 -5.92 -17.03 3.24
C ALA A 266 -7.09 -17.64 2.44
N GLY A 267 -6.82 -18.23 1.26
CA GLY A 267 -7.84 -18.78 0.38
C GLY A 267 -8.57 -17.69 -0.41
N GLY A 268 -9.91 -17.74 -0.43
CA GLY A 268 -10.74 -16.83 -1.21
C GLY A 268 -10.90 -15.44 -0.57
N PRO A 269 -11.69 -14.55 -1.21
CA PRO A 269 -11.86 -13.16 -0.80
C PRO A 269 -12.27 -13.01 0.66
N GLU A 270 -13.11 -13.90 1.19
CA GLU A 270 -13.59 -13.87 2.58
C GLU A 270 -12.44 -14.08 3.57
N GLY A 271 -11.61 -15.09 3.33
CA GLY A 271 -10.46 -15.37 4.19
C GLY A 271 -9.41 -14.26 4.09
N THR A 272 -9.21 -13.70 2.89
CA THR A 272 -8.34 -12.55 2.66
C THR A 272 -8.83 -11.32 3.41
N ALA A 273 -10.12 -10.99 3.39
CA ALA A 273 -10.66 -9.84 4.13
C ALA A 273 -10.47 -10.00 5.66
N ILE A 274 -10.73 -11.19 6.21
CA ILE A 274 -10.56 -11.46 7.65
C ILE A 274 -9.10 -11.34 8.07
N VAL A 275 -8.16 -11.93 7.32
CA VAL A 275 -6.74 -11.86 7.67
C VAL A 275 -6.17 -10.45 7.49
N SER A 276 -6.68 -9.69 6.50
CA SER A 276 -6.33 -8.28 6.32
C SER A 276 -6.65 -7.46 7.57
N ALA A 277 -7.87 -7.59 8.11
CA ALA A 277 -8.26 -6.92 9.35
C ALA A 277 -7.39 -7.36 10.54
N ALA A 278 -7.06 -8.66 10.64
CA ALA A 278 -6.20 -9.17 11.71
C ALA A 278 -4.77 -8.61 11.63
N GLN A 279 -4.19 -8.52 10.43
CA GLN A 279 -2.84 -8.00 10.22
C GLN A 279 -2.79 -6.48 10.39
N GLU A 280 -3.85 -5.76 10.03
CA GLU A 280 -3.96 -4.32 10.30
C GLU A 280 -3.97 -4.04 11.81
N ILE A 281 -4.73 -4.84 12.58
CA ILE A 281 -4.66 -4.80 14.04
C ILE A 281 -3.23 -5.09 14.52
N GLU A 282 -2.58 -6.15 14.01
CA GLU A 282 -1.16 -6.44 14.31
C GLU A 282 -0.26 -5.23 14.06
N CYS A 283 -0.40 -4.55 12.93
CA CYS A 283 0.43 -3.40 12.59
C CYS A 283 0.32 -2.30 13.66
N LEU A 284 -0.90 -1.99 14.09
CA LEU A 284 -1.16 -1.00 15.14
C LEU A 284 -0.60 -1.44 16.49
N LEU A 285 -0.70 -2.73 16.85
CA LEU A 285 -0.13 -3.26 18.11
C LEU A 285 1.39 -3.14 18.16
N LEU A 286 2.06 -3.34 17.03
CA LEU A 286 3.53 -3.28 16.95
C LEU A 286 4.07 -1.84 16.83
N GLY A 287 3.20 -0.87 16.55
CA GLY A 287 3.52 0.55 16.59
C GLY A 287 3.61 1.22 15.22
N ALA A 288 2.86 0.74 14.23
CA ALA A 288 2.69 1.44 12.97
C ALA A 288 2.19 2.88 13.19
N THR A 289 2.72 3.80 12.41
CA THR A 289 2.24 5.19 12.36
C THR A 289 1.04 5.31 11.43
N LEU A 290 1.09 4.55 10.35
CA LEU A 290 0.01 4.25 9.43
C LEU A 290 0.26 2.84 8.87
N SER A 291 -0.81 2.14 8.55
CA SER A 291 -0.74 0.78 8.00
C SER A 291 -1.74 0.66 6.85
N GLY A 292 -2.04 -0.54 6.36
CA GLY A 292 -2.84 -0.73 5.17
C GLY A 292 -2.04 -1.24 3.98
N GLY A 293 -2.75 -1.41 2.88
CA GLY A 293 -2.29 -2.09 1.68
C GLY A 293 -3.49 -2.61 0.91
N ASN A 294 -3.24 -3.50 -0.05
CA ASN A 294 -4.28 -4.17 -0.80
C ASN A 294 -4.04 -5.66 -0.86
N ALA A 295 -5.13 -6.40 -0.99
CA ALA A 295 -5.08 -7.80 -1.37
C ALA A 295 -4.46 -7.94 -2.77
N ILE A 296 -3.44 -8.79 -2.88
CA ILE A 296 -2.80 -9.09 -4.17
C ILE A 296 -3.23 -10.49 -4.61
N ASP A 297 -3.79 -10.58 -5.81
CA ASP A 297 -4.17 -11.86 -6.41
C ASP A 297 -2.91 -12.64 -6.80
N ILE A 298 -2.76 -13.85 -6.25
CA ILE A 298 -1.58 -14.70 -6.48
C ILE A 298 -1.38 -15.10 -7.95
N TRP A 299 -2.47 -15.14 -8.74
CA TRP A 299 -2.45 -15.60 -10.12
C TRP A 299 -2.12 -14.48 -11.09
N THR A 300 -2.58 -13.26 -10.81
CA THR A 300 -2.37 -12.12 -11.71
C THR A 300 -1.23 -11.22 -11.24
N GLY A 301 -0.96 -11.17 -9.93
CA GLY A 301 -0.03 -10.25 -9.28
C GLY A 301 -0.58 -8.83 -9.16
N THR A 302 -1.91 -8.66 -9.26
CA THR A 302 -2.58 -7.36 -9.30
C THR A 302 -3.54 -7.19 -8.13
N SER A 303 -3.95 -5.94 -7.88
CA SER A 303 -5.04 -5.62 -6.92
C SER A 303 -6.25 -4.97 -7.60
N SER A 304 -6.35 -5.13 -8.93
CA SER A 304 -7.40 -4.56 -9.77
C SER A 304 -8.57 -5.50 -10.08
N SER A 305 -8.58 -6.75 -9.61
CA SER A 305 -9.72 -7.67 -9.79
C SER A 305 -10.86 -7.37 -8.82
N ARG A 306 -12.09 -7.82 -9.14
CA ARG A 306 -13.26 -7.61 -8.26
C ARG A 306 -13.04 -8.21 -6.88
N GLU A 307 -12.43 -9.38 -6.82
CA GLU A 307 -12.11 -10.13 -5.62
C GLU A 307 -11.09 -9.38 -4.76
N ALA A 308 -10.03 -8.86 -5.39
CA ALA A 308 -9.00 -8.10 -4.70
C ALA A 308 -9.54 -6.76 -4.18
N ILE A 309 -10.32 -6.05 -4.99
CA ILE A 309 -10.97 -4.80 -4.55
C ILE A 309 -11.93 -5.09 -3.39
N TRP A 310 -12.81 -6.09 -3.51
CA TRP A 310 -13.77 -6.42 -2.46
C TRP A 310 -13.10 -6.77 -1.15
N ALA A 311 -12.08 -7.65 -1.17
CA ALA A 311 -11.40 -8.06 0.05
C ALA A 311 -10.66 -6.90 0.72
N SER A 312 -9.99 -6.06 -0.08
CA SER A 312 -9.23 -4.90 0.42
C SER A 312 -10.17 -3.84 1.00
N ASP A 313 -11.21 -3.50 0.26
CA ASP A 313 -12.11 -2.42 0.64
C ASP A 313 -13.01 -2.85 1.81
N LEU A 314 -13.40 -4.13 1.90
CA LEU A 314 -14.22 -4.62 3.02
C LEU A 314 -13.50 -4.52 4.36
N PHE A 315 -12.22 -4.94 4.43
CA PHE A 315 -11.48 -4.85 5.68
C PHE A 315 -11.27 -3.40 6.08
N LEU A 316 -10.90 -2.52 5.13
CA LEU A 316 -10.70 -1.10 5.38
C LEU A 316 -11.98 -0.47 5.95
N ILE A 317 -13.13 -0.73 5.32
CA ILE A 317 -14.41 -0.20 5.81
C ILE A 317 -14.66 -0.69 7.24
N GLY A 318 -14.38 -1.98 7.53
CA GLY A 318 -14.47 -2.53 8.87
C GLY A 318 -13.55 -1.83 9.87
N MET A 319 -12.30 -1.58 9.49
CA MET A 319 -11.33 -0.88 10.33
C MET A 319 -11.72 0.59 10.57
N ASN A 320 -12.01 1.37 9.52
CA ASN A 320 -12.43 2.77 9.60
C ASN A 320 -13.64 3.01 10.51
N ARG A 321 -14.54 2.01 10.60
CA ARG A 321 -15.73 2.08 11.46
C ARG A 321 -15.44 1.81 12.93
N ASN A 322 -14.37 1.09 13.22
CA ASN A 322 -14.08 0.57 14.57
C ASN A 322 -12.79 1.16 15.18
N VAL A 323 -11.92 1.75 14.37
CA VAL A 323 -10.59 2.26 14.77
C VAL A 323 -10.31 3.59 14.07
N GLU A 324 -9.84 4.58 14.83
CA GLU A 324 -9.34 5.84 14.29
C GLU A 324 -7.84 5.73 13.97
N ALA A 325 -7.49 4.98 12.92
CA ALA A 325 -6.12 4.82 12.43
C ALA A 325 -6.00 5.28 10.99
N LEU A 326 -4.79 5.63 10.55
CA LEU A 326 -4.56 5.99 9.15
C LEU A 326 -4.22 4.76 8.32
N GLU A 327 -4.94 4.61 7.20
CA GLU A 327 -4.76 3.50 6.28
C GLU A 327 -4.41 3.93 4.86
N TYR A 328 -3.37 3.33 4.28
CA TYR A 328 -2.95 3.61 2.91
C TYR A 328 -3.36 2.55 1.90
N CYS A 329 -3.59 3.01 0.67
CA CYS A 329 -3.80 2.16 -0.51
C CYS A 329 -2.66 2.38 -1.49
N TYR A 330 -2.08 1.28 -1.98
CA TYR A 330 -1.24 1.26 -3.17
C TYR A 330 -1.68 0.11 -4.09
N HIS A 331 -1.78 0.34 -5.40
CA HIS A 331 -2.39 -0.66 -6.26
C HIS A 331 -1.57 -1.04 -7.48
N PHE A 332 -1.46 -2.35 -7.70
CA PHE A 332 -0.76 -2.96 -8.82
C PHE A 332 -1.73 -3.18 -9.97
N ALA A 333 -1.45 -2.54 -11.10
CA ALA A 333 -2.15 -2.73 -12.36
C ALA A 333 -1.45 -3.81 -13.19
N ALA A 334 -2.23 -4.47 -14.04
CA ALA A 334 -1.72 -5.46 -14.99
C ALA A 334 -0.98 -4.77 -16.14
N ALA A 335 -1.53 -3.68 -16.66
CA ALA A 335 -1.04 -3.00 -17.87
C ALA A 335 0.13 -2.04 -17.63
N GLY A 336 0.84 -1.74 -18.71
CA GLY A 336 1.94 -0.78 -18.74
C GLY A 336 1.53 0.66 -19.08
N PRO A 337 2.42 1.65 -18.87
CA PRO A 337 2.20 3.04 -19.28
C PRO A 337 2.02 3.16 -20.80
N CYS A 338 1.45 4.28 -21.27
CA CYS A 338 1.11 4.45 -22.68
C CYS A 338 0.05 3.46 -23.19
N THR A 339 -0.89 3.07 -22.31
CA THR A 339 -2.02 2.20 -22.65
C THR A 339 -3.31 2.75 -22.04
N GLU A 340 -4.45 2.48 -22.66
CA GLU A 340 -5.75 2.84 -22.05
C GLU A 340 -6.03 1.97 -20.81
N MET A 341 -5.57 0.72 -20.84
CA MET A 341 -5.87 -0.26 -19.79
C MET A 341 -5.34 0.14 -18.42
N ILE A 342 -4.10 0.66 -18.32
CA ILE A 342 -3.56 1.12 -17.03
C ILE A 342 -4.38 2.28 -16.45
N LEU A 343 -4.93 3.14 -17.31
CA LEU A 343 -5.77 4.27 -16.90
C LEU A 343 -7.15 3.80 -16.43
N TYR A 344 -7.74 2.79 -17.07
CA TYR A 344 -9.00 2.18 -16.60
C TYR A 344 -8.81 1.41 -15.29
N GLU A 345 -7.75 0.60 -15.16
CA GLU A 345 -7.40 -0.10 -13.92
C GLU A 345 -7.17 0.89 -12.78
N GLY A 346 -6.39 1.94 -13.05
CA GLY A 346 -6.11 3.00 -12.09
C GLY A 346 -7.35 3.75 -11.65
N ALA A 347 -8.21 4.17 -12.59
CA ALA A 347 -9.45 4.85 -12.27
C ALA A 347 -10.38 3.96 -11.43
N ALA A 348 -10.53 2.68 -11.79
CA ALA A 348 -11.40 1.76 -11.06
C ALA A 348 -10.96 1.61 -9.60
N LYS A 349 -9.66 1.36 -9.36
CA LYS A 349 -9.17 1.21 -7.98
C LYS A 349 -9.15 2.53 -7.22
N THR A 350 -8.85 3.65 -7.86
CA THR A 350 -8.93 4.97 -7.21
C THR A 350 -10.35 5.29 -6.75
N ILE A 351 -11.37 5.05 -7.61
CA ILE A 351 -12.77 5.27 -7.25
C ILE A 351 -13.14 4.40 -6.03
N ALA A 352 -12.74 3.12 -6.05
CA ALA A 352 -12.98 2.20 -4.95
C ALA A 352 -12.31 2.69 -3.66
N ALA A 353 -11.02 3.01 -3.73
CA ALA A 353 -10.25 3.44 -2.58
C ALA A 353 -10.79 4.73 -1.93
N VAL A 354 -11.17 5.71 -2.76
CA VAL A 354 -11.71 6.99 -2.28
C VAL A 354 -13.08 6.81 -1.63
N ALA A 355 -13.94 5.97 -2.21
CA ALA A 355 -15.27 5.66 -1.70
C ALA A 355 -15.22 4.88 -0.38
N SER A 356 -14.29 3.94 -0.25
CA SER A 356 -14.10 3.09 0.92
C SER A 356 -13.46 3.83 2.10
N GLY A 357 -12.68 4.86 1.81
CA GLY A 357 -12.20 5.82 2.82
C GLY A 357 -10.71 5.70 3.17
N TYR A 358 -9.85 5.25 2.25
CA TYR A 358 -8.40 5.24 2.49
C TYR A 358 -7.86 6.65 2.76
N ASP A 359 -6.87 6.80 3.64
CA ASP A 359 -6.25 8.08 3.99
C ASP A 359 -5.17 8.52 3.02
N PHE A 360 -4.55 7.57 2.36
CA PHE A 360 -3.40 7.72 1.49
C PHE A 360 -3.65 6.91 0.24
N HIS A 361 -3.28 7.45 -0.93
CA HIS A 361 -3.39 6.74 -2.20
C HIS A 361 -2.12 6.86 -3.06
N CYS A 362 -1.67 5.70 -3.56
CA CYS A 362 -0.65 5.57 -4.59
C CYS A 362 -1.08 4.60 -5.70
N GLY A 363 -0.65 4.87 -6.92
CA GLY A 363 -0.88 4.06 -8.11
C GLY A 363 -1.67 4.76 -9.22
N PRO A 364 -1.85 4.12 -10.37
CA PRO A 364 -1.54 2.70 -10.62
C PRO A 364 -0.05 2.40 -10.77
N LEU A 365 0.38 1.27 -10.17
CA LEU A 365 1.73 0.73 -10.33
C LEU A 365 1.72 -0.27 -11.48
N ALA A 366 2.32 0.14 -12.59
CA ALA A 366 2.25 -0.59 -13.86
C ALA A 366 2.93 -1.97 -13.79
N LEU A 367 2.45 -2.92 -14.60
CA LEU A 367 3.05 -4.24 -14.78
C LEU A 367 3.40 -4.95 -13.44
N LYS A 368 2.50 -4.84 -12.44
CA LYS A 368 2.66 -5.46 -11.11
C LYS A 368 3.91 -4.97 -10.38
N ALA A 369 4.33 -3.74 -10.70
CA ALA A 369 5.61 -3.17 -10.30
C ALA A 369 6.87 -3.98 -10.66
N GLY A 370 6.77 -4.95 -11.58
CA GLY A 370 7.83 -5.93 -11.82
C GLY A 370 8.85 -5.56 -12.90
N LYS A 371 8.62 -4.48 -13.67
CA LYS A 371 9.45 -4.16 -14.85
C LYS A 371 10.13 -2.80 -14.75
N GLU A 372 11.44 -2.81 -14.99
CA GLU A 372 12.30 -1.64 -14.82
C GLU A 372 11.93 -0.48 -15.75
N ASN A 373 11.79 0.72 -15.18
CA ASN A 373 11.48 1.97 -15.88
C ASN A 373 10.10 2.04 -16.55
N TYR A 374 9.18 1.09 -16.36
CA TYR A 374 7.82 1.15 -16.92
C TYR A 374 6.90 2.00 -16.05
N ILE A 375 7.19 3.29 -15.97
CA ILE A 375 6.43 4.26 -15.18
C ILE A 375 6.39 5.61 -15.90
N SER A 376 5.34 6.39 -15.68
CA SER A 376 5.28 7.79 -16.09
C SER A 376 4.45 8.61 -15.09
N PRO A 377 4.56 9.96 -15.08
CA PRO A 377 3.71 10.80 -14.24
C PRO A 377 2.22 10.78 -14.66
N LEU A 378 1.90 10.43 -15.90
CA LEU A 378 0.57 10.66 -16.47
C LEU A 378 -0.50 9.70 -15.92
N GLU A 379 -0.16 8.45 -15.65
CA GLU A 379 -1.09 7.51 -15.01
C GLU A 379 -1.44 7.95 -13.58
N PHE A 380 -0.47 8.49 -12.85
CA PHE A 380 -0.73 9.08 -11.53
C PHE A 380 -1.52 10.37 -11.64
N ARG A 381 -1.26 11.22 -12.65
CA ARG A 381 -2.04 12.45 -12.87
C ARG A 381 -3.53 12.11 -12.98
N LEU A 382 -3.90 11.15 -13.83
CA LEU A 382 -5.30 10.76 -13.97
C LEU A 382 -5.87 10.20 -12.67
N SER A 383 -5.11 9.33 -12.00
CA SER A 383 -5.48 8.76 -10.71
C SER A 383 -5.76 9.85 -9.67
N MET A 384 -4.89 10.85 -9.56
CA MET A 384 -5.07 11.98 -8.64
C MET A 384 -6.27 12.86 -9.02
N GLU A 385 -6.47 13.15 -10.31
CA GLU A 385 -7.65 13.89 -10.78
C GLU A 385 -8.95 13.14 -10.49
N VAL A 386 -8.98 11.83 -10.69
CA VAL A 386 -10.12 10.96 -10.34
C VAL A 386 -10.37 11.03 -8.84
N ALA A 387 -9.33 10.94 -8.00
CA ALA A 387 -9.48 11.02 -6.55
C ALA A 387 -10.11 12.35 -6.10
N HIS A 388 -9.70 13.46 -6.71
CA HIS A 388 -10.33 14.76 -6.48
C HIS A 388 -11.78 14.81 -6.96
N ALA A 389 -12.07 14.25 -8.13
CA ALA A 389 -13.39 14.26 -8.73
C ALA A 389 -14.41 13.49 -7.89
N VAL A 390 -14.01 12.32 -7.36
CA VAL A 390 -14.92 11.40 -6.65
C VAL A 390 -14.84 11.51 -5.13
N ALA A 391 -14.13 12.51 -4.59
CA ALA A 391 -14.16 12.75 -3.14
C ALA A 391 -15.60 13.02 -2.67
N GLY A 392 -16.05 12.25 -1.68
CA GLY A 392 -17.44 12.27 -1.19
C GLY A 392 -18.43 11.41 -1.99
N ILE A 393 -17.98 10.60 -2.95
CA ILE A 393 -18.82 9.63 -3.66
C ILE A 393 -19.38 8.58 -2.69
N LYS A 394 -20.61 8.13 -2.94
CA LYS A 394 -21.18 6.99 -2.20
C LYS A 394 -20.67 5.68 -2.79
N ARG A 395 -20.64 4.63 -1.96
CA ARG A 395 -20.16 3.30 -2.39
C ARG A 395 -21.07 2.68 -3.46
N GLU A 396 -22.37 2.95 -3.43
CA GLU A 396 -23.32 2.53 -4.45
C GLU A 396 -23.00 3.15 -5.81
N ASP A 397 -22.81 4.48 -5.84
CA ASP A 397 -22.46 5.22 -7.06
C ASP A 397 -21.06 4.80 -7.59
N ALA A 398 -20.11 4.54 -6.68
CA ALA A 398 -18.78 4.02 -7.01
C ALA A 398 -18.87 2.66 -7.72
N ASN A 399 -19.74 1.75 -7.24
CA ASN A 399 -19.97 0.46 -7.90
C ASN A 399 -20.49 0.63 -9.32
N ASP A 400 -21.41 1.56 -9.55
CA ASP A 400 -21.98 1.80 -10.89
C ASP A 400 -20.93 2.29 -11.89
N LEU A 401 -20.00 3.16 -11.46
CA LEU A 401 -18.87 3.60 -12.28
C LEU A 401 -17.89 2.46 -12.54
N ILE A 402 -17.46 1.76 -11.49
CA ILE A 402 -16.43 0.72 -11.58
C ILE A 402 -16.91 -0.47 -12.43
N LYS A 403 -18.19 -0.86 -12.35
CA LYS A 403 -18.76 -1.91 -13.21
C LYS A 403 -18.62 -1.59 -14.69
N GLN A 404 -18.78 -0.33 -15.08
CA GLN A 404 -18.59 0.10 -16.46
C GLN A 404 -17.11 0.06 -16.88
N LEU A 405 -16.19 0.35 -15.95
CA LEU A 405 -14.75 0.26 -16.19
C LEU A 405 -14.27 -1.18 -16.32
N PHE A 406 -14.78 -2.11 -15.50
CA PHE A 406 -14.39 -3.51 -15.55
C PHE A 406 -14.58 -4.13 -16.94
N VAL A 407 -15.64 -3.76 -17.66
CA VAL A 407 -15.90 -4.22 -19.04
C VAL A 407 -14.75 -3.87 -20.01
N LYS A 408 -13.90 -2.89 -19.69
CA LYS A 408 -12.79 -2.45 -20.54
C LYS A 408 -11.53 -3.31 -20.40
N PHE A 409 -11.30 -3.93 -19.24
CA PHE A 409 -10.02 -4.53 -18.88
C PHE A 409 -10.07 -5.89 -18.18
N GLU A 410 -11.18 -6.28 -17.55
CA GLU A 410 -11.25 -7.45 -16.66
C GLU A 410 -10.84 -8.76 -17.37
N ASP A 411 -11.23 -8.92 -18.63
CA ASP A 411 -10.90 -10.07 -19.49
C ASP A 411 -9.43 -10.10 -19.95
N LYS A 412 -8.70 -9.00 -19.78
CA LYS A 412 -7.31 -8.82 -20.24
C LYS A 412 -6.28 -8.83 -19.12
N ILE A 413 -6.70 -8.87 -17.85
CA ILE A 413 -5.77 -8.83 -16.69
C ILE A 413 -4.66 -9.89 -16.80
N LYS A 414 -4.98 -11.07 -17.35
CA LYS A 414 -4.02 -12.17 -17.52
C LYS A 414 -3.07 -12.00 -18.72
N ASP A 415 -3.46 -11.19 -19.70
CA ASP A 415 -2.66 -10.88 -20.90
C ASP A 415 -2.74 -9.38 -21.22
N PRO A 416 -2.16 -8.52 -20.34
CA PRO A 416 -2.31 -7.08 -20.46
C PRO A 416 -1.32 -6.50 -21.48
N PRO A 417 -1.62 -5.32 -22.07
CA PRO A 417 -0.67 -4.64 -22.94
C PRO A 417 0.54 -4.17 -22.14
N LEU A 418 1.74 -4.47 -22.67
CA LEU A 418 3.02 -4.14 -22.03
C LEU A 418 3.27 -2.63 -21.90
N GLY A 419 2.74 -1.84 -22.83
CA GLY A 419 2.97 -0.39 -22.84
C GLY A 419 4.41 0.00 -23.15
N LYS A 420 4.82 1.17 -22.66
CA LYS A 420 6.12 1.81 -22.92
C LYS A 420 6.82 2.19 -21.61
N SER A 421 8.15 2.16 -21.64
CA SER A 421 8.98 2.67 -20.55
C SER A 421 8.95 4.20 -20.48
N PHE A 422 9.44 4.76 -19.37
CA PHE A 422 9.58 6.19 -19.13
C PHE A 422 10.28 6.89 -20.30
N THR A 423 11.37 6.33 -20.81
CA THR A 423 12.15 6.92 -21.91
C THR A 423 11.49 6.79 -23.28
N GLU A 424 10.52 5.87 -23.42
CA GLU A 424 9.76 5.66 -24.66
C GLU A 424 8.47 6.49 -24.72
N CYS A 425 7.93 6.91 -23.57
CA CYS A 425 6.67 7.68 -23.50
C CYS A 425 6.82 9.11 -22.99
N MET A 426 8.03 9.57 -22.62
CA MET A 426 8.33 10.92 -22.14
C MET A 426 9.44 11.60 -22.97
N ASP A 427 9.36 12.92 -23.12
CA ASP A 427 10.49 13.73 -23.57
C ASP A 427 11.41 14.03 -22.38
N LEU A 428 12.63 13.47 -22.38
CA LEU A 428 13.55 13.57 -21.23
C LEU A 428 14.11 14.97 -20.96
N LYS A 429 13.95 15.92 -21.88
CA LYS A 429 14.44 17.31 -21.69
C LYS A 429 13.39 18.17 -21.01
N SER A 430 12.16 18.10 -21.49
CA SER A 430 11.01 18.85 -20.96
C SER A 430 10.36 18.14 -19.77
N LEU A 431 10.48 16.81 -19.72
CA LEU A 431 9.73 15.89 -18.84
C LEU A 431 8.22 15.90 -19.11
N GLU A 432 7.83 16.24 -20.34
CA GLU A 432 6.44 16.17 -20.80
C GLU A 432 6.14 14.80 -21.45
N PRO A 433 4.90 14.30 -21.33
CA PRO A 433 4.48 13.09 -22.02
C PRO A 433 4.55 13.25 -23.54
N SER A 434 4.85 12.14 -24.22
CA SER A 434 4.74 12.05 -25.67
C SER A 434 3.31 12.37 -26.13
N LYS A 435 3.17 12.83 -27.38
CA LYS A 435 1.85 13.15 -27.95
C LYS A 435 0.89 11.97 -27.91
N GLU A 436 1.38 10.76 -28.22
CA GLU A 436 0.62 9.52 -28.12
C GLU A 436 0.08 9.27 -26.71
N TRP A 437 0.93 9.45 -25.70
CA TRP A 437 0.53 9.21 -24.33
C TRP A 437 -0.51 10.24 -23.85
N GLN A 438 -0.30 11.51 -24.21
CA GLN A 438 -1.27 12.58 -23.94
C GLN A 438 -2.61 12.31 -24.64
N ASP A 439 -2.61 11.84 -25.89
CA ASP A 439 -3.85 11.56 -26.63
C ASP A 439 -4.65 10.40 -26.01
N ILE A 440 -3.98 9.36 -25.53
CA ILE A 440 -4.61 8.27 -24.77
C ILE A 440 -5.19 8.80 -23.45
N TYR A 441 -4.46 9.65 -22.73
CA TYR A 441 -4.93 10.27 -21.49
C TYR A 441 -6.21 11.08 -21.71
N GLU A 442 -6.23 11.97 -22.70
CA GLU A 442 -7.41 12.79 -23.01
C GLU A 442 -8.61 11.93 -23.41
N LYS A 443 -8.36 10.86 -24.19
CA LYS A 443 -9.40 9.89 -24.55
C LYS A 443 -10.00 9.24 -23.30
N VAL A 444 -9.18 8.66 -22.42
CA VAL A 444 -9.69 7.96 -21.23
C VAL A 444 -10.35 8.93 -20.26
N LYS A 445 -9.79 10.13 -20.05
CA LYS A 445 -10.42 11.16 -19.21
C LYS A 445 -11.80 11.54 -19.74
N LYS A 446 -11.97 11.68 -21.05
CA LYS A 446 -13.28 11.90 -21.67
C LYS A 446 -14.23 10.72 -21.46
N GLU A 447 -13.78 9.48 -21.65
CA GLU A 447 -14.62 8.30 -21.38
C GLU A 447 -15.06 8.23 -19.91
N LEU A 448 -14.18 8.61 -18.97
CA LEU A 448 -14.51 8.71 -17.55
C LEU A 448 -15.57 9.79 -17.29
N MET A 449 -15.50 10.95 -17.95
CA MET A 449 -16.55 11.96 -17.89
C MET A 449 -17.88 11.44 -18.44
N ASP A 450 -17.85 10.72 -19.57
CA ASP A 450 -19.04 10.19 -20.24
C ASP A 450 -19.77 9.14 -19.38
N ILE A 451 -19.06 8.35 -18.56
CA ILE A 451 -19.66 7.42 -17.59
C ILE A 451 -20.08 8.07 -16.26
N GLY A 452 -19.76 9.35 -16.04
CA GLY A 452 -20.23 10.13 -14.89
C GLY A 452 -19.19 10.56 -13.86
N VAL A 453 -17.88 10.42 -14.12
CA VAL A 453 -16.83 10.97 -13.22
C VAL A 453 -16.82 12.51 -13.32
N PRO A 454 -17.07 13.24 -12.22
CA PRO A 454 -17.28 14.68 -12.27
C PRO A 454 -15.97 15.46 -12.12
N PHE A 455 -15.08 15.37 -13.12
CA PHE A 455 -13.86 16.19 -13.14
C PHE A 455 -14.18 17.68 -13.04
N ARG A 456 -13.33 18.42 -12.32
CA ARG A 456 -13.51 19.85 -12.02
C ARG A 456 -12.41 20.70 -12.64
#